data_AF-A0A1R4JQF1-F1
#
_entry.id   AF-A0A1R4JQF1-F1
#
_cell.length_a   1.000
_cell.length_b   1.000
_cell.length_c   1.000
_cell.angle_alpha   90.00
_cell.angle_beta   90.00
_cell.angle_gamma   90.00
#
_symmetry.space_group_name_H-M   'P 1'
#
loop_
_entity.id
_entity.type
_entity.pdbx_description
1 polymer ?
#
loop_
_entity_poly.entity_id
_entity_poly.type
_entity_poly.pdbx_seq_one_letter_code
_entity_poly.pdbx_strand_id
1 'polypeptide(L)'
;MNSRPRLNGLRGAGLLAGAVYCLTRGLGYLPIAGDVPEKLPGGLQLLATALSIEVWGGIWLCIGIVCALRAFSPNDALAWGLLVGIMAAWGAAYALGWGLSLLVSPGSREWLSALTYLGPAAIIAALSARTARRDDAQ
;
A
#
# COMPACT_ATOMS: atom_id res chain seq x y z
N MET A 1 -5.06 26.19 -23.66
CA MET A 1 -5.20 24.81 -24.18
C MET A 1 -5.90 23.96 -23.13
N ASN A 2 -7.19 23.68 -23.29
CA ASN A 2 -7.95 22.82 -22.38
C ASN A 2 -7.80 21.36 -22.81
N SER A 3 -6.65 20.76 -22.48
CA SER A 3 -6.46 19.33 -22.58
C SER A 3 -7.28 18.68 -21.46
N ARG A 4 -8.41 18.06 -21.79
CA ARG A 4 -9.17 17.29 -20.78
C ARG A 4 -8.24 16.20 -20.20
N PRO A 5 -8.19 16.00 -18.88
CA PRO A 5 -7.40 14.93 -18.29
C PRO A 5 -7.90 13.58 -18.84
N ARG A 6 -6.99 12.81 -19.45
CA ARG A 6 -7.27 11.47 -19.98
C ARG A 6 -6.57 10.46 -19.08
N LEU A 7 -7.28 9.38 -18.75
CA LEU A 7 -6.73 8.29 -17.95
C LEU A 7 -5.53 7.65 -18.70
N ASN A 8 -4.46 7.31 -17.98
CA ASN A 8 -3.28 6.63 -18.53
C ASN A 8 -3.54 5.13 -18.78
N GLY A 9 -4.61 4.81 -19.52
CA GLY A 9 -5.02 3.44 -19.83
C GLY A 9 -5.17 2.55 -18.58
N LEU A 10 -4.71 1.30 -18.70
CA LEU A 10 -4.74 0.30 -17.62
C LEU A 10 -3.89 0.70 -16.41
N ARG A 11 -2.75 1.37 -16.63
CA ARG A 11 -1.88 1.83 -15.53
C ARG A 11 -2.58 2.88 -14.70
N GLY A 12 -3.24 3.84 -15.36
CA GLY A 12 -4.09 4.83 -14.72
C GLY A 12 -5.22 4.21 -13.90
N ALA A 13 -5.93 3.22 -14.46
CA ALA A 13 -6.98 2.50 -13.74
C ALA A 13 -6.44 1.77 -12.49
N GLY A 14 -5.28 1.14 -12.60
CA GLY A 14 -4.60 0.50 -11.46
C GLY A 14 -4.24 1.48 -10.35
N LEU A 15 -3.76 2.68 -10.72
CA LEU A 15 -3.49 3.74 -9.74
C LEU A 15 -4.76 4.30 -9.10
N LEU A 16 -5.88 4.39 -9.81
CA LEU A 16 -7.15 4.79 -9.19
C LEU A 16 -7.63 3.74 -8.19
N ALA A 17 -7.52 2.45 -8.51
CA ALA A 17 -7.83 1.38 -7.56
C ALA A 17 -6.91 1.44 -6.33
N GLY A 18 -5.60 1.64 -6.54
CA GLY A 18 -4.62 1.86 -5.48
C GLY A 18 -4.93 3.12 -4.65
N ALA A 19 -5.39 4.20 -5.28
CA ALA A 19 -5.79 5.42 -4.60
C ALA A 19 -6.98 5.18 -3.67
N VAL A 20 -8.05 4.55 -4.17
CA VAL A 20 -9.23 4.21 -3.34
C VAL A 20 -8.82 3.35 -2.16
N TYR A 21 -7.98 2.33 -2.39
CA TYR A 21 -7.47 1.47 -1.35
C TYR A 21 -6.67 2.24 -0.29
N CYS A 22 -5.71 3.06 -0.72
CA CYS A 22 -4.88 3.84 0.20
C CYS A 22 -5.71 4.85 1.00
N LEU A 23 -6.66 5.51 0.35
CA LEU A 23 -7.55 6.49 1.00
C LEU A 23 -8.43 5.81 2.05
N THR A 24 -9.03 4.66 1.74
CA THR A 24 -9.83 3.92 2.72
C THR A 24 -9.00 3.42 3.90
N ARG A 25 -7.78 2.92 3.66
CA ARG A 25 -6.86 2.54 4.75
C ARG A 25 -6.46 3.73 5.60
N GLY A 26 -6.07 4.84 4.98
CA GLY A 26 -5.66 6.06 5.67
C GLY A 26 -6.76 6.62 6.56
N LEU A 27 -8.00 6.70 6.03
CA LEU A 27 -9.17 7.14 6.80
C LEU A 27 -9.46 6.20 7.98
N GLY A 28 -9.31 4.89 7.80
CA GLY A 28 -9.53 3.90 8.87
C GLY A 28 -8.52 3.97 10.02
N TYR A 29 -7.43 4.72 9.87
CA TYR A 29 -6.43 4.94 10.92
C TYR A 29 -6.51 6.30 11.59
N LEU A 30 -7.37 7.19 11.09
CA LEU A 30 -7.60 8.47 11.73
C LEU A 30 -8.74 8.36 12.75
N PRO A 31 -8.68 9.13 13.86
CA PRO A 31 -9.74 9.15 14.89
C PRO A 31 -11.06 9.76 14.38
N ILE A 32 -11.15 10.08 13.08
CA ILE A 32 -12.34 10.59 12.42
C ILE A 32 -13.34 9.45 12.15
N ALA A 33 -12.84 8.21 12.03
CA ALA A 33 -13.66 7.02 11.74
C ALA A 33 -14.19 6.31 13.01
N GLY A 34 -13.89 6.83 14.21
CA GLY A 34 -14.22 6.23 15.51
C GLY A 34 -12.99 5.93 16.36
N ASP A 35 -13.19 5.22 17.47
CA ASP A 35 -12.10 4.81 18.36
C ASP A 35 -11.16 3.82 17.65
N VAL A 36 -9.85 4.09 17.74
CA VAL A 36 -8.82 3.15 17.30
C VAL A 36 -8.91 1.90 18.17
N PRO A 37 -8.93 0.68 17.60
CA PRO A 37 -9.04 -0.55 18.39
C PRO A 37 -8.00 -0.59 19.51
N GLU A 38 -8.47 -0.85 20.73
CA GLU A 38 -7.64 -0.89 21.95
C GLU A 38 -6.48 -1.90 21.84
N LYS A 39 -6.64 -2.92 20.98
CA LYS A 39 -5.60 -3.90 20.67
C LYS A 39 -5.40 -4.01 19.15
N LEU A 40 -4.27 -3.49 18.67
CA LEU A 40 -3.83 -3.68 17.30
C LEU A 40 -3.34 -5.14 17.07
N PRO A 41 -3.50 -5.70 15.87
CA PRO A 41 -2.81 -6.93 15.47
C PRO A 41 -1.29 -6.82 15.67
N GLY A 42 -0.60 -7.94 15.90
CA GLY A 42 0.82 -7.95 16.25
C GLY A 42 1.69 -7.25 15.22
N GLY A 43 1.47 -7.53 13.93
CA GLY A 43 2.17 -6.82 12.85
C GLY A 43 1.93 -5.30 12.84
N LEU A 44 0.73 -4.85 13.19
CA LEU A 44 0.41 -3.42 13.29
C LEU A 44 1.06 -2.76 14.52
N GLN A 45 1.18 -3.49 15.62
CA GLN A 45 1.92 -3.01 16.80
C GLN A 45 3.39 -2.75 16.46
N LEU A 46 4.02 -3.62 15.66
CA LEU A 46 5.40 -3.41 15.21
C LEU A 46 5.54 -2.09 14.44
N LEU A 47 4.61 -1.77 13.54
CA LEU A 47 4.63 -0.49 12.82
C LEU A 47 4.35 0.70 13.75
N ALA A 48 3.46 0.52 14.72
CA ALA A 48 3.11 1.54 15.70
C ALA A 48 4.27 1.93 16.64
N THR A 49 5.28 1.07 16.80
CA THR A 49 6.49 1.42 17.56
C THR A 49 7.39 2.44 16.85
N ALA A 50 7.32 2.52 15.52
CA ALA A 50 8.14 3.45 14.74
C ALA A 50 7.46 4.81 14.57
N LEU A 51 6.17 4.81 14.25
CA LEU A 51 5.33 6.00 14.11
C LEU A 51 3.94 5.67 14.64
N SER A 52 3.22 6.66 15.15
CA SER A 52 1.83 6.46 15.59
C SER A 52 0.94 6.00 14.44
N ILE A 53 -0.16 5.31 14.75
CA ILE A 53 -1.03 4.76 13.71
C ILE A 53 -1.71 5.87 12.88
N GLU A 54 -1.94 7.03 13.49
CA GLU A 54 -2.50 8.22 12.84
C GLU A 54 -1.52 8.80 11.82
N VAL A 55 -0.22 8.83 12.15
CA VAL A 55 0.84 9.26 11.22
C VAL A 55 0.90 8.31 10.03
N TRP A 56 0.84 7.01 10.28
CA TRP A 56 0.73 6.00 9.23
C TRP A 56 -0.53 6.19 8.38
N GLY A 57 -1.67 6.52 9.00
CA GLY A 57 -2.90 6.93 8.32
C GLY A 57 -2.67 8.10 7.37
N GLY A 58 -1.99 9.15 7.83
CA GLY A 58 -1.59 10.29 7.00
C GLY A 58 -0.73 9.88 5.81
N ILE A 59 0.25 8.98 6.01
CA ILE A 59 1.10 8.45 4.93
C ILE A 59 0.25 7.72 3.87
N TRP A 60 -0.67 6.86 4.29
CA TRP A 60 -1.61 6.18 3.37
C TRP A 60 -2.44 7.19 2.57
N LEU A 61 -2.96 8.25 3.21
CA LEU A 61 -3.71 9.30 2.52
C LEU A 61 -2.85 10.02 1.48
N CYS A 62 -1.64 10.44 1.85
CA CYS A 62 -0.73 11.12 0.94
C CYS A 62 -0.41 10.26 -0.28
N ILE A 63 -0.12 8.96 -0.08
CA ILE A 63 0.12 8.03 -1.19
C ILE A 63 -1.14 7.88 -2.05
N GLY A 64 -2.32 7.77 -1.44
CA GLY A 64 -3.59 7.70 -2.17
C GLY A 64 -3.84 8.92 -3.07
N ILE A 65 -3.54 10.12 -2.57
CA ILE A 65 -3.62 11.37 -3.35
C ILE A 65 -2.62 11.34 -4.50
N VAL A 66 -1.37 10.94 -4.25
CA VAL A 66 -0.35 10.84 -5.31
C VAL A 66 -0.78 9.85 -6.39
N CYS A 67 -1.32 8.69 -6.02
CA CYS A 67 -1.87 7.72 -6.98
C CYS A 67 -3.03 8.31 -7.80
N ALA A 68 -3.97 9.00 -7.17
CA ALA A 68 -5.10 9.62 -7.86
C ALA A 68 -4.64 10.69 -8.87
N LEU A 69 -3.69 11.54 -8.48
CA LEU A 69 -3.14 12.58 -9.35
C LEU A 69 -2.33 11.99 -10.51
N ARG A 70 -1.53 10.94 -10.25
CA ARG A 70 -0.68 10.31 -11.25
C ARG A 70 -1.40 9.33 -12.17
N ALA A 71 -2.64 8.95 -11.86
CA ALA A 71 -3.46 8.09 -12.73
C ALA A 71 -3.72 8.67 -14.14
N PHE A 72 -3.61 9.99 -14.29
CA PHE A 72 -3.81 10.71 -15.55
C PHE A 72 -2.48 11.14 -16.21
N SER A 73 -1.35 10.70 -15.66
CA SER A 73 0.01 11.09 -16.09
C SER A 73 0.76 9.88 -16.62
N PRO A 74 1.53 10.01 -17.73
CA PRO A 74 2.44 8.96 -18.19
C PRO A 74 3.64 8.77 -17.25
N ASN A 75 4.05 9.83 -16.55
CA ASN A 75 5.06 9.74 -15.49
C ASN A 75 4.39 9.28 -14.18
N ASP A 76 4.27 7.97 -14.02
CA ASP A 76 3.54 7.32 -12.93
C ASP A 76 4.41 6.42 -12.02
N ALA A 77 5.71 6.32 -12.33
CA ALA A 77 6.67 5.44 -11.65
C ALA A 77 6.75 5.72 -10.14
N LEU A 78 6.74 7.00 -9.74
CA LEU A 78 6.74 7.38 -8.32
C LEU A 78 5.51 6.87 -7.59
N ALA A 79 4.32 6.98 -8.19
CA ALA A 79 3.08 6.53 -7.55
C ALA A 79 3.06 5.01 -7.36
N TRP A 80 3.50 4.27 -8.38
CA TRP A 80 3.67 2.82 -8.28
C TRP A 80 4.72 2.43 -7.25
N GLY A 81 5.85 3.11 -7.20
CA GLY A 81 6.90 2.86 -6.21
C GLY A 81 6.42 3.08 -4.78
N LEU A 82 5.71 4.19 -4.52
CA LEU A 82 5.13 4.49 -3.21
C LEU A 82 4.08 3.45 -2.81
N LEU A 83 3.17 3.09 -3.73
CA LEU A 83 2.15 2.08 -3.49
C LEU A 83 2.76 0.71 -3.17
N VAL A 84 3.73 0.26 -3.97
CA VAL A 84 4.45 -1.00 -3.72
C VAL A 84 5.19 -0.95 -2.40
N GLY A 85 5.88 0.16 -2.10
CA GLY A 85 6.66 0.33 -0.88
C GLY A 85 5.78 0.23 0.38
N ILE A 86 4.65 0.95 0.41
CA ILE A 86 3.75 0.91 1.57
C ILE A 86 3.09 -0.47 1.74
N MET A 87 2.71 -1.12 0.63
CA MET A 87 2.19 -2.48 0.69
C MET A 87 3.25 -3.47 1.17
N ALA A 88 4.49 -3.38 0.67
CA ALA A 88 5.57 -4.23 1.12
C ALA A 88 5.87 -4.06 2.63
N ALA A 89 5.88 -2.82 3.13
CA ALA A 89 6.08 -2.53 4.54
C ALA A 89 4.99 -3.18 5.43
N TRP A 90 3.71 -3.00 5.06
CA TRP A 90 2.60 -3.63 5.79
C TRP A 90 2.64 -5.15 5.72
N GLY A 91 2.90 -5.68 4.51
CA GLY A 91 3.00 -7.12 4.29
C GLY A 91 4.11 -7.77 5.11
N ALA A 92 5.29 -7.14 5.15
CA ALA A 92 6.40 -7.59 5.97
C ALA A 92 6.07 -7.52 7.47
N ALA A 93 5.43 -6.45 7.92
CA ALA A 93 5.04 -6.31 9.33
C ALA A 93 4.07 -7.41 9.78
N TYR A 94 3.04 -7.73 8.97
CA TYR A 94 2.14 -8.84 9.25
C TYR A 94 2.81 -10.21 9.16
N ALA A 95 3.76 -10.39 8.22
CA ALA A 95 4.52 -11.63 8.13
C ALA A 95 5.40 -11.85 9.37
N LEU A 96 6.05 -10.80 9.87
CA LEU A 96 6.83 -10.83 11.10
C LEU A 96 5.95 -11.06 12.34
N GLY A 97 4.83 -10.33 12.44
CA GLY A 97 3.86 -10.51 13.52
C GLY A 97 3.31 -11.94 13.57
N TRP A 98 2.99 -12.52 12.40
CA TRP A 98 2.64 -13.93 12.29
C TRP A 98 3.78 -14.86 12.72
N GLY A 99 5.01 -14.63 12.23
CA GLY A 99 6.18 -15.44 12.61
C GLY A 99 6.42 -15.47 14.12
N LEU A 100 6.32 -14.32 14.79
CA LEU A 100 6.42 -14.21 16.25
C LEU A 100 5.26 -14.94 16.96
N SER A 101 4.04 -14.86 16.40
CA SER A 101 2.88 -15.55 16.97
C SER A 101 3.01 -17.07 16.96
N LEU A 102 3.76 -17.66 16.03
CA LEU A 102 4.03 -19.10 16.00
C LEU A 102 4.80 -19.58 17.23
N LEU A 103 5.55 -18.69 17.89
CA LEU A 103 6.34 -18.99 19.09
C LEU A 103 5.56 -18.79 20.39
N VAL A 104 4.57 -17.89 20.40
CA VAL A 104 3.91 -17.42 21.65
C VAL A 104 2.44 -17.83 21.73
N SER A 105 1.71 -17.83 20.61
CA SER A 105 0.27 -18.13 20.57
C SER A 105 -0.13 -18.69 19.21
N PRO A 106 -0.04 -20.02 19.02
CA PRO A 106 -0.43 -20.68 17.77
C PRO A 106 -1.91 -20.41 17.46
N GLY A 107 -2.21 -19.82 16.30
CA GLY A 107 -3.59 -19.54 15.86
C GLY A 107 -3.79 -18.21 15.15
N SER A 108 -2.78 -17.33 15.11
CA SER A 108 -2.86 -16.08 14.36
C SER A 108 -3.03 -16.32 12.86
N ARG A 109 -3.99 -15.60 12.25
CA ARG A 109 -4.24 -15.59 10.80
C ARG A 109 -3.59 -14.38 10.11
N GLU A 110 -2.60 -13.74 10.75
CA GLU A 110 -1.90 -12.58 10.20
C GLU A 110 -1.17 -12.87 8.89
N TRP A 111 -0.82 -14.13 8.60
CA TRP A 111 -0.28 -14.56 7.31
C TRP A 111 -1.22 -14.21 6.14
N LEU A 112 -2.54 -14.26 6.34
CA LEU A 112 -3.51 -13.91 5.31
C LEU A 112 -3.45 -12.41 5.02
N SER A 113 -3.35 -11.59 6.07
CA SER A 113 -3.15 -10.14 5.91
C SER A 113 -1.84 -9.87 5.18
N ALA A 114 -0.74 -10.53 5.57
CA ALA A 114 0.54 -10.39 4.89
C ALA A 114 0.44 -10.66 3.37
N LEU A 115 -0.25 -11.74 2.96
CA LEU A 115 -0.45 -12.06 1.55
C LEU A 115 -1.27 -11.02 0.79
N THR A 116 -2.31 -10.44 1.42
CA THR A 116 -3.11 -9.38 0.76
C THR A 116 -2.31 -8.11 0.47
N TYR A 117 -1.19 -7.89 1.17
CA TYR A 117 -0.27 -6.80 0.90
C TYR A 117 0.89 -7.21 -0.03
N LEU A 118 1.59 -8.31 0.30
CA LEU A 118 2.77 -8.76 -0.44
C LEU A 118 2.43 -9.27 -1.83
N GLY A 119 1.28 -9.93 -2.01
CA GLY A 119 0.85 -10.47 -3.30
C GLY A 119 0.76 -9.39 -4.38
N PRO A 120 -0.10 -8.37 -4.21
CA PRO A 120 -0.18 -7.26 -5.15
C PRO A 120 1.15 -6.51 -5.29
N ALA A 121 1.88 -6.26 -4.19
CA ALA A 121 3.17 -5.58 -4.25
C ALA A 121 4.19 -6.34 -5.13
N ALA A 122 4.29 -7.66 -4.99
CA ALA A 122 5.17 -8.50 -5.79
C ALA A 122 4.75 -8.54 -7.26
N ILE A 123 3.44 -8.65 -7.54
CA ILE A 123 2.92 -8.62 -8.91
C ILE A 123 3.26 -7.30 -9.59
N ILE A 124 2.98 -6.17 -8.93
CA ILE A 124 3.25 -4.83 -9.48
C ILE A 124 4.75 -4.63 -9.69
N ALA A 125 5.59 -5.01 -8.72
CA ALA A 125 7.04 -4.90 -8.83
C ALA A 125 7.60 -5.74 -10.00
N ALA A 126 7.14 -7.00 -10.13
CA ALA A 126 7.57 -7.88 -11.21
C ALA A 126 7.15 -7.37 -12.59
N LEU A 127 5.91 -6.86 -12.72
CA LEU A 127 5.43 -6.27 -13.98
C LEU A 127 6.22 -5.00 -14.32
N SER A 128 6.47 -4.14 -13.34
CA SER A 128 7.23 -2.89 -13.53
C SER A 128 8.67 -3.15 -13.96
N ALA A 129 9.34 -4.13 -13.34
CA ALA A 129 10.70 -4.52 -13.71
C ALA A 129 10.78 -5.11 -15.13
N ARG A 130 9.75 -5.86 -15.55
CA ARG A 130 9.69 -6.41 -16.92
C ARG A 130 9.50 -5.32 -17.97
N THR A 131 8.71 -4.28 -17.67
CA THR A 131 8.55 -3.13 -18.57
C THR A 131 9.86 -2.36 -18.71
N ALA A 132 10.52 -2.01 -17.61
CA ALA A 132 11.80 -1.29 -17.64
C ALA A 132 12.86 -2.01 -18.51
N ARG A 133 13.00 -3.33 -18.34
CA ARG A 133 13.96 -4.12 -19.15
C ARG A 133 13.63 -4.17 -20.65
N ARG A 134 12.37 -3.98 -21.04
CA ARG A 134 11.98 -3.94 -22.46
C ARG A 134 12.35 -2.61 -23.08
N ASP A 135 12.20 -1.52 -22.32
CA ASP A 135 12.52 -0.18 -22.78
C ASP A 135 14.04 0.00 -22.96
N ASP A 136 14.87 -0.65 -22.13
CA ASP A 136 16.34 -0.65 -22.25
C ASP A 136 16.88 -1.45 -23.46
N ALA A 137 16.06 -2.29 -24.09
CA ALA A 137 16.46 -3.18 -25.18
C ALA A 137 16.14 -2.63 -26.58
N GLN A 138 15.56 -1.43 -26.68
CA GLN A 138 15.21 -0.72 -27.91
C GLN A 138 16.16 0.44 -28.18
#